data_AF-A0A388Q3L3-F1
#
_entry.id   AF-A0A388Q3L3-F1
#
_cell.length_a   1.000
_cell.length_b   1.000
_cell.length_c   1.000
_cell.angle_alpha   90.00
_cell.angle_beta   90.00
_cell.angle_gamma   90.00
#
_symmetry.space_group_name_H-M   'P 1'
#
loop_
_entity.id
_entity.type
_entity.pdbx_description
1 polymer ?
#
loop_
_entity_poly.entity_id
_entity_poly.type
_entity_poly.pdbx_seq_one_letter_code
_entity_poly.pdbx_strand_id
1 'polypeptide(L)'
;MVIAAITLLSVVYNVLYYVCIYFLYEESIFKLAPSSFLGSFVSVFFLFSLWSIIYFAWTYVESNRRNLIERLKMESAMKDLELKTIRSNLQPHFIFNALNSIRALIDEDPELARKAITRISNILRSSITKQEVTDTLENELTLVNDYLALEKIRSKNALRSAKTSHLHH
;
A
#
# COMPACT_ATOMS: atom_id res chain seq x y z
N MET A 1 14.41 19.59 24.89
CA MET A 1 13.12 20.16 25.36
C MET A 1 12.38 19.21 26.30
N VAL A 2 12.14 17.95 25.92
CA VAL A 2 11.38 16.98 26.75
C VAL A 2 12.03 16.70 28.11
N ILE A 3 13.34 16.45 28.16
CA ILE A 3 14.05 16.19 29.43
C ILE A 3 13.95 17.37 30.39
N ALA A 4 14.09 18.61 29.88
CA ALA A 4 13.95 19.83 30.67
C ALA A 4 12.53 20.00 31.25
N ALA A 5 11.50 19.60 30.49
CA ALA A 5 10.12 19.59 30.97
C ALA A 5 9.90 18.54 32.06
N ILE A 6 10.45 17.33 31.89
CA ILE A 6 10.38 16.25 32.90
C ILE A 6 11.08 16.65 34.19
N THR A 7 12.26 17.27 34.10
CA THR A 7 12.98 17.77 35.29
C THR A 7 12.16 18.84 36.01
N LEU A 8 11.55 19.77 35.28
CA LEU A 8 10.73 20.84 35.87
C LEU A 8 9.48 20.29 36.55
N LEU A 9 8.76 19.38 35.90
CA LEU A 9 7.61 18.66 36.48
C LEU A 9 7.98 17.89 37.74
N SER A 10 9.13 17.20 37.73
CA SER A 10 9.61 16.41 38.89
C SER A 10 9.96 17.30 40.09
N VAL A 11 10.57 18.47 39.84
CA VAL A 11 10.86 19.47 40.88
C VAL A 11 9.56 20.04 41.46
N VAL A 12 8.62 20.46 40.59
CA VAL A 12 7.33 21.01 41.02
C VAL A 12 6.54 20.01 41.85
N TYR A 13 6.47 18.75 41.42
CA TYR A 13 5.80 17.69 42.18
C TYR A 13 6.42 17.51 43.58
N ASN A 14 7.75 17.47 43.68
CA ASN A 14 8.42 17.31 44.97
C ASN A 14 8.16 18.51 45.88
N VAL A 15 8.25 19.74 45.38
CA VAL A 15 7.96 20.95 46.16
C VAL A 15 6.52 20.91 46.70
N LEU A 16 5.54 20.58 45.86
CA LEU A 16 4.13 20.47 46.27
C LEU A 16 3.93 19.36 47.29
N TYR A 17 4.54 18.19 47.09
CA TYR A 17 4.47 17.07 48.03
C TYR A 17 4.96 17.46 49.43
N TYR A 18 6.10 18.15 49.53
CA TYR A 18 6.66 18.60 50.80
C TYR A 18 5.85 19.74 51.44
N VAL A 19 5.33 20.69 50.65
CA VAL A 19 4.43 21.74 51.15
C VAL A 19 3.13 21.13 51.69
N CYS A 20 2.53 20.17 50.99
CA CYS A 20 1.34 19.48 51.44
C CYS A 20 1.58 18.71 52.75
N ILE A 21 2.70 17.99 52.87
CA ILE A 21 3.05 17.29 54.11
C ILE A 21 3.23 18.26 55.27
N TYR A 22 3.90 19.39 55.03
CA TYR A 22 4.10 20.43 56.03
C TYR A 22 2.77 20.99 56.58
N PHE A 23 1.76 21.16 55.71
CA PHE A 23 0.43 21.63 56.13
C PHE A 23 -0.45 20.55 56.79
N LEU A 24 -0.25 19.27 56.45
CA LEU A 24 -1.09 18.15 56.92
C LEU A 24 -0.61 17.51 58.22
N TYR A 25 0.69 17.62 58.56
CA TYR A 25 1.28 17.01 59.75
C TYR A 25 2.03 18.06 60.58
N GLU A 26 1.50 18.38 61.76
CA GLU A 26 2.11 19.29 62.74
C GLU A 26 3.55 18.86 63.06
N GLU A 27 4.47 19.84 63.16
CA GLU A 27 5.97 19.85 63.06
C GLU A 27 6.79 18.57 63.39
N SER A 28 6.25 17.62 64.13
CA SER A 28 6.86 16.38 64.60
C SER A 28 7.46 15.44 63.52
N ILE A 29 7.02 15.51 62.25
CA ILE A 29 7.55 14.66 61.15
C ILE A 29 8.69 15.34 60.37
N PHE A 30 9.03 16.61 60.64
CA PHE A 30 9.99 17.38 59.84
C PHE A 30 11.46 16.95 59.99
N LYS A 31 11.77 15.88 60.73
CA LYS A 31 13.08 15.21 60.68
C LYS A 31 13.23 14.35 59.41
N LEU A 32 12.99 14.95 58.24
CA LEU A 32 13.24 14.35 56.94
C LEU A 32 14.72 14.46 56.60
N ALA A 33 15.42 13.31 56.62
CA ALA A 33 16.80 13.24 56.17
C ALA A 33 16.90 13.64 54.68
N PRO A 34 17.95 14.35 54.24
CA PRO A 34 18.15 14.68 52.82
C PRO A 34 18.09 13.48 51.86
N SER A 35 18.32 12.26 52.37
CA SER A 35 18.21 11.00 51.63
C SER A 35 16.78 10.66 51.19
N SER A 36 15.74 11.01 51.94
CA SER A 36 14.35 10.77 51.51
C SER A 36 13.92 11.73 50.40
N PHE A 37 14.42 12.97 50.42
CA PHE A 37 14.22 13.94 49.34
C PHE A 37 14.84 13.45 48.02
N LEU A 38 16.10 13.01 48.08
CA LEU A 38 16.79 12.49 46.91
C LEU A 38 16.10 11.24 46.35
N GLY A 39 15.65 10.33 47.22
CA GLY A 39 14.93 9.11 46.82
C GLY A 39 13.61 9.38 46.12
N SER A 40 12.77 10.29 46.66
CA SER A 40 11.49 10.68 46.04
C SER A 40 11.70 11.38 44.70
N PHE A 41 12.70 12.27 44.60
CA PHE A 41 13.03 12.93 43.36
C PHE A 41 13.44 11.96 42.25
N VAL A 42 14.36 11.05 42.57
CA VAL A 42 14.84 10.02 41.65
C VAL A 42 13.68 9.11 41.20
N SER A 43 12.84 8.66 42.13
CA SER A 43 11.73 7.75 41.83
C SER A 43 10.70 8.39 40.88
N VAL A 44 10.32 9.65 41.15
CA VAL A 44 9.36 10.40 40.33
C VAL A 44 9.93 10.70 38.94
N PHE A 45 11.22 11.06 38.88
CA PHE A 45 11.90 11.30 37.61
C PHE A 45 11.89 10.03 36.73
N PHE A 46 12.18 8.87 37.31
CA PHE A 46 12.12 7.60 36.58
C PHE A 46 10.71 7.24 36.13
N LEU A 47 9.68 7.48 36.95
CA LEU A 47 8.28 7.24 36.56
C LEU A 47 7.88 8.09 35.34
N PHE A 48 8.16 9.40 35.37
CA PHE A 48 7.87 10.28 34.24
C PHE A 48 8.69 9.94 32.99
N SER A 49 9.96 9.59 33.18
CA SER A 49 10.82 9.15 32.07
C SER A 49 10.29 7.87 31.43
N LEU A 50 9.87 6.88 32.23
CA LEU A 50 9.33 5.61 31.74
C LEU A 50 8.02 5.84 30.97
N TRP A 51 7.12 6.66 31.51
CA TRP A 51 5.87 7.03 30.83
C TRP A 51 6.13 7.77 29.51
N SER A 52 7.12 8.67 29.50
CA SER A 52 7.53 9.38 28.28
C SER A 52 8.09 8.44 27.22
N ILE A 53 8.92 7.46 27.60
CA ILE A 53 9.43 6.44 26.67
C ILE A 53 8.29 5.67 26.02
N ILE A 54 7.29 5.25 26.81
CA ILE A 54 6.11 4.56 26.28
C ILE A 54 5.37 5.44 25.27
N TYR A 55 5.13 6.71 25.63
CA TYR A 55 4.47 7.67 24.74
C TYR A 55 5.24 7.84 23.42
N PHE A 56 6.55 8.09 23.49
CA PHE A 56 7.39 8.25 22.29
C PHE A 56 7.48 6.97 21.47
N ALA A 57 7.58 5.80 22.10
CA ALA A 57 7.57 4.52 21.41
C ALA A 57 6.25 4.31 20.65
N TRP A 58 5.11 4.62 21.29
CA TRP A 58 3.81 4.56 20.64
C TRP A 58 3.73 5.50 19.44
N THR A 59 4.12 6.77 19.61
CA THR A 59 4.10 7.76 18.52
C THR A 59 5.03 7.36 17.37
N TYR A 60 6.20 6.80 17.69
CA TYR A 60 7.16 6.32 16.69
C TYR A 60 6.60 5.15 15.87
N VAL A 61 6.03 4.14 16.54
CA VAL A 61 5.39 2.99 15.88
C VAL A 61 4.23 3.43 15.01
N GLU A 62 3.39 4.32 15.53
CA GLU A 62 2.22 4.82 14.79
C GLU A 62 2.65 5.64 13.56
N SER A 63 3.68 6.47 13.69
CA SER A 63 4.21 7.20 12.54
C SER A 63 4.78 6.28 11.48
N ASN A 64 5.50 5.23 11.87
CA ASN A 64 6.02 4.24 10.93
C ASN A 64 4.91 3.46 10.23
N ARG A 65 3.85 3.06 10.96
CA ARG A 65 2.67 2.42 10.37
C ARG A 65 2.00 3.30 9.34
N ARG A 66 1.80 4.59 9.64
CA ARG A 66 1.22 5.55 8.69
C ARG A 66 2.04 5.65 7.42
N ASN A 67 3.36 5.83 7.56
CA ASN A 67 4.28 5.90 6.41
C ASN A 67 4.25 4.62 5.57
N LEU A 68 4.17 3.44 6.22
CA LEU A 68 4.07 2.16 5.53
C LEU A 68 2.77 2.04 4.72
N ILE A 69 1.63 2.37 5.34
CA ILE A 69 0.32 2.33 4.67
C ILE A 69 0.28 3.30 3.49
N GLU A 70 0.82 4.51 3.67
CA GLU A 70 0.89 5.50 2.60
C GLU A 70 1.76 5.01 1.43
N ARG A 71 2.92 4.40 1.71
CA ARG A 71 3.76 3.78 0.68
C ARG A 71 3.04 2.68 -0.07
N LEU A 72 2.34 1.78 0.62
CA LEU A 72 1.58 0.70 -0.01
C LEU A 72 0.46 1.24 -0.91
N LYS A 73 -0.23 2.31 -0.48
CA LYS A 73 -1.24 2.98 -1.30
C LYS A 73 -0.63 3.63 -2.54
N MET A 74 0.51 4.30 -2.41
CA MET A 74 1.22 4.88 -3.55
C MET A 74 1.67 3.79 -4.54
N GLU A 75 2.22 2.68 -4.05
CA GLU A 75 2.64 1.56 -4.89
C GLU A 75 1.46 0.94 -5.65
N SER A 76 0.32 0.75 -4.98
CA SER A 76 -0.92 0.29 -5.62
C SER A 76 -1.36 1.26 -6.72
N ALA A 77 -1.42 2.55 -6.43
CA ALA A 77 -1.81 3.57 -7.40
C ALA A 77 -0.87 3.62 -8.61
N MET A 78 0.44 3.41 -8.40
CA MET A 78 1.41 3.33 -9.51
C MET A 78 1.16 2.10 -10.38
N LYS A 79 0.89 0.94 -9.79
CA LYS A 79 0.54 -0.29 -10.51
C LYS A 79 -0.75 -0.10 -11.32
N ASP A 80 -1.76 0.54 -10.74
CA ASP A 80 -3.02 0.83 -11.45
C ASP A 80 -2.79 1.76 -12.65
N LEU A 81 -1.92 2.77 -12.51
CA LEU A 81 -1.54 3.67 -13.59
C LEU A 81 -0.73 2.97 -14.68
N GLU A 82 0.19 2.07 -14.31
CA GLU A 82 0.95 1.27 -15.26
C GLU A 82 0.03 0.34 -16.06
N LEU A 83 -0.90 -0.36 -15.38
CA LEU A 83 -1.92 -1.18 -16.02
C LEU A 83 -2.82 -0.36 -16.93
N LYS A 84 -3.27 0.81 -16.48
CA LYS A 84 -4.06 1.73 -17.30
C LYS A 84 -3.28 2.21 -18.52
N THR A 85 -1.98 2.43 -18.38
CA THR A 85 -1.10 2.81 -19.49
C THR A 85 -0.94 1.67 -20.49
N ILE A 86 -0.68 0.45 -20.03
CA ILE A 86 -0.62 -0.76 -20.86
C ILE A 86 -1.95 -0.97 -21.60
N ARG A 87 -3.09 -0.82 -20.90
CA ARG A 87 -4.43 -0.91 -21.51
C ARG A 87 -4.69 0.23 -22.51
N SER A 88 -4.27 1.45 -22.22
CA SER A 88 -4.43 2.60 -23.13
C SER A 88 -3.55 2.48 -24.37
N ASN A 89 -2.40 1.79 -24.24
CA ASN A 89 -1.49 1.44 -25.31
C ASN A 89 -1.91 0.17 -26.06
N LEU A 90 -3.13 -0.36 -25.85
CA LEU A 90 -3.77 -1.26 -26.81
C LEU A 90 -3.92 -0.50 -28.13
N GLN A 91 -2.84 -0.52 -28.92
CA GLN A 91 -2.75 0.21 -30.17
C GLN A 91 -3.97 -0.15 -31.03
N PRO A 92 -4.63 0.80 -31.70
CA PRO A 92 -5.69 0.50 -32.68
C PRO A 92 -5.24 -0.60 -33.67
N HIS A 93 -3.95 -0.62 -34.00
CA HIS A 93 -3.29 -1.66 -34.77
C HIS A 93 -3.36 -3.08 -34.18
N PHE A 94 -3.29 -3.23 -32.85
CA PHE A 94 -3.50 -4.53 -32.19
C PHE A 94 -4.91 -5.07 -32.47
N ILE A 95 -5.93 -4.21 -32.35
CA ILE A 95 -7.33 -4.60 -32.64
C ILE A 95 -7.46 -5.00 -34.10
N PHE A 96 -6.92 -4.22 -35.04
CA PHE A 96 -6.93 -4.57 -36.46
C PHE A 96 -6.22 -5.90 -36.76
N ASN A 97 -5.06 -6.16 -36.15
CA ASN A 97 -4.33 -7.41 -36.33
C ASN A 97 -5.03 -8.62 -35.72
N ALA A 98 -5.66 -8.44 -34.56
CA ALA A 98 -6.42 -9.48 -33.90
C ALA A 98 -7.66 -9.84 -34.74
N LEU A 99 -8.38 -8.85 -35.28
CA LEU A 99 -9.50 -9.06 -36.20
C LEU A 99 -9.08 -9.78 -37.49
N ASN A 100 -7.95 -9.39 -38.10
CA ASN A 100 -7.42 -10.07 -39.28
C ASN A 100 -7.04 -11.53 -38.99
N SER A 101 -6.44 -11.80 -37.84
CA SER A 101 -6.09 -13.15 -37.40
C SER A 101 -7.32 -14.01 -37.15
N ILE A 102 -8.36 -13.43 -36.54
CA ILE A 102 -9.65 -14.10 -36.34
C ILE A 102 -10.30 -14.40 -37.68
N ARG A 103 -10.29 -13.44 -38.63
CA ARG A 103 -10.85 -13.63 -39.97
C ARG A 103 -10.21 -14.84 -40.67
N ALA A 104 -8.88 -14.98 -40.59
CA ALA A 104 -8.19 -16.14 -41.14
C ALA A 104 -8.54 -17.45 -40.41
N LEU A 105 -8.86 -17.38 -39.11
CA LEU A 105 -9.28 -18.52 -38.31
C LEU A 105 -10.70 -19.00 -38.63
N ILE A 106 -11.58 -18.15 -39.16
CA ILE A 106 -12.97 -18.53 -39.48
C ILE A 106 -13.01 -19.71 -40.45
N ASP A 107 -12.10 -19.71 -41.43
CA ASP A 107 -12.04 -20.75 -42.47
C ASP A 107 -11.29 -22.00 -42.00
N GLU A 108 -10.40 -21.91 -41.00
CA GLU A 108 -9.58 -23.02 -40.50
C GLU A 108 -10.15 -23.73 -39.27
N ASP A 109 -10.62 -22.96 -38.29
CA ASP A 109 -11.18 -23.44 -37.03
C ASP A 109 -12.27 -22.46 -36.54
N PRO A 110 -13.53 -22.68 -36.97
CA PRO A 110 -14.65 -21.81 -36.63
C PRO A 110 -14.92 -21.72 -35.13
N GLU A 111 -14.62 -22.79 -34.37
CA GLU A 111 -14.84 -22.83 -32.92
C GLU A 111 -13.78 -22.01 -32.17
N LEU A 112 -12.52 -22.09 -32.59
CA LEU A 112 -11.47 -21.22 -32.07
C LEU A 112 -11.69 -19.75 -32.46
N ALA A 113 -12.19 -19.49 -33.67
CA ALA A 113 -12.57 -18.15 -34.12
C ALA A 113 -13.67 -17.56 -33.23
N ARG A 114 -14.71 -18.34 -32.93
CA ARG A 114 -15.81 -17.94 -32.02
C ARG A 114 -15.29 -17.58 -30.64
N LYS A 115 -14.40 -18.40 -30.07
CA LYS A 115 -13.75 -18.11 -28.77
C LYS A 115 -12.89 -16.85 -28.82
N ALA A 116 -12.15 -16.63 -29.90
CA ALA A 116 -11.31 -15.45 -30.05
C ALA A 116 -12.14 -14.16 -30.18
N ILE A 117 -13.29 -14.20 -30.88
CA ILE A 117 -14.24 -13.08 -30.95
C ILE A 117 -14.76 -12.71 -29.57
N THR A 118 -15.18 -13.69 -28.77
CA THR A 118 -15.64 -13.46 -27.39
C THR A 118 -14.56 -12.79 -26.54
N ARG A 119 -13.31 -13.25 -26.63
CA ARG A 119 -12.18 -12.66 -25.89
C ARG A 119 -11.90 -11.22 -26.31
N ILE A 120 -11.94 -10.90 -27.61
CA ILE A 120 -11.82 -9.51 -28.08
C ILE A 120 -12.95 -8.64 -27.55
N SER A 121 -14.20 -9.13 -27.61
CA SER A 121 -15.35 -8.38 -27.10
C SER A 121 -15.22 -8.09 -25.60
N ASN A 122 -14.70 -9.03 -24.80
CA ASN A 122 -14.44 -8.82 -23.39
C ASN A 122 -13.38 -7.73 -23.13
N ILE A 123 -12.26 -7.77 -23.89
CA ILE A 123 -11.21 -6.75 -23.78
C ILE A 123 -11.73 -5.37 -24.19
N LEU A 124 -12.46 -5.30 -25.31
CA LEU A 124 -13.00 -4.05 -25.82
C LEU A 124 -14.04 -3.46 -24.85
N ARG A 125 -14.92 -4.30 -24.32
CA ARG A 125 -15.90 -3.90 -23.30
C ARG A 125 -15.22 -3.34 -22.05
N SER A 126 -14.21 -4.03 -21.55
CA SER A 126 -13.42 -3.57 -20.39
C SER A 126 -12.64 -2.28 -20.67
N SER A 127 -12.24 -2.02 -21.91
CA SER A 127 -11.55 -0.78 -22.29
C SER A 127 -12.47 0.45 -22.36
N ILE A 128 -13.77 0.25 -22.62
CA ILE A 128 -14.77 1.32 -22.78
C ILE A 128 -15.54 1.56 -21.48
N THR A 129 -15.79 0.50 -20.71
CA THR A 129 -16.44 0.61 -19.41
C THR A 129 -15.46 1.24 -18.43
N LYS A 130 -15.79 2.44 -17.91
CA LYS A 130 -15.10 3.05 -16.77
C LYS A 130 -15.17 2.05 -15.62
N GLN A 131 -14.04 1.46 -15.27
CA GLN A 131 -13.88 0.57 -14.13
C GLN A 131 -14.47 1.26 -12.89
N GLU A 132 -15.56 0.73 -12.35
CA GLU A 132 -16.00 1.11 -11.02
C GLU A 132 -14.93 0.62 -10.04
N VAL A 133 -14.77 1.30 -8.91
CA VAL A 133 -13.75 1.04 -7.87
C VAL A 133 -13.88 -0.38 -7.24
N THR A 134 -14.85 -1.17 -7.71
CA THR A 134 -15.27 -2.47 -7.18
C THR A 134 -14.92 -3.64 -8.09
N ASP A 135 -14.06 -3.48 -9.10
CA ASP A 135 -13.58 -4.62 -9.88
C ASP A 135 -12.60 -5.47 -9.06
N THR A 136 -12.85 -6.78 -8.98
CA THR A 136 -12.01 -7.72 -8.24
C THR A 136 -10.71 -7.98 -8.99
N LEU A 137 -9.63 -8.29 -8.26
CA LEU A 137 -8.35 -8.74 -8.85
C LEU A 137 -8.53 -9.94 -9.81
N GLU A 138 -9.54 -10.77 -9.56
CA GLU A 138 -9.92 -11.90 -10.42
C GLU A 138 -10.42 -11.46 -11.80
N ASN A 139 -11.21 -10.39 -11.87
CA ASN A 139 -11.66 -9.82 -13.14
C ASN A 139 -10.47 -9.28 -13.95
N GLU A 140 -9.51 -8.64 -13.27
CA GLU A 140 -8.30 -8.13 -13.93
C GLU A 140 -7.38 -9.24 -14.44
N LEU A 141 -7.19 -10.31 -13.65
CA LEU A 141 -6.45 -11.49 -14.07
C LEU A 141 -7.10 -12.18 -15.27
N THR A 142 -8.43 -12.23 -15.31
CA THR A 142 -9.19 -12.78 -16.44
C THR A 142 -8.96 -11.96 -17.71
N LEU A 143 -8.96 -10.63 -17.59
CA LEU A 143 -8.69 -9.72 -18.70
C LEU A 143 -7.25 -9.89 -19.25
N VAL A 144 -6.26 -10.01 -18.37
CA VAL A 144 -4.87 -10.26 -18.75
C VAL A 144 -4.73 -11.61 -19.46
N ASN A 145 -5.41 -12.65 -18.98
CA ASN A 145 -5.42 -13.96 -19.62
C ASN A 145 -6.07 -13.94 -21.02
N ASP A 146 -7.17 -13.20 -21.18
CA ASP A 146 -7.82 -13.01 -22.48
C ASP A 146 -6.90 -12.29 -23.47
N TYR A 147 -6.16 -11.29 -23.01
CA TYR A 147 -5.16 -10.58 -23.81
C TYR A 147 -4.02 -11.50 -24.26
N LEU A 148 -3.43 -12.26 -23.33
CA LEU A 148 -2.34 -13.21 -23.63
C LEU A 148 -2.78 -14.32 -24.59
N ALA A 149 -4.02 -14.81 -24.47
CA ALA A 149 -4.56 -15.82 -25.36
C ALA A 149 -4.69 -15.31 -26.81
N LEU A 150 -5.12 -14.05 -26.99
CA LEU A 150 -5.21 -13.41 -28.31
C LEU A 150 -3.84 -13.13 -28.91
N GLU A 151 -2.88 -12.70 -28.10
CA GLU A 151 -1.50 -12.48 -28.54
C GLU A 151 -0.87 -13.77 -29.06
N LYS A 152 -1.19 -14.91 -28.44
CA LYS A 152 -0.73 -16.24 -28.88
C LYS A 152 -1.32 -16.65 -30.24
N ILE A 153 -2.60 -16.33 -30.50
CA ILE A 153 -3.26 -16.57 -31.79
C ILE A 153 -2.63 -15.69 -32.87
N ARG A 154 -2.43 -14.40 -32.57
CA ARG A 154 -1.77 -13.43 -33.45
C ARG A 154 -0.36 -13.87 -33.85
N SER A 155 0.46 -14.27 -32.86
CA SER A 155 1.84 -14.72 -33.08
C SER A 155 1.91 -15.97 -33.97
N LYS A 156 1.03 -16.96 -33.74
CA LYS A 156 0.95 -18.14 -34.61
C LYS A 156 0.65 -17.78 -36.07
N ASN A 157 -0.28 -16.86 -36.31
CA ASN A 157 -0.63 -16.44 -37.66
C ASN A 157 0.48 -15.60 -38.33
N ALA A 158 1.17 -14.74 -37.58
CA ALA A 158 2.31 -13.98 -38.08
C ALA A 158 3.49 -14.89 -38.48
N LEU A 159 3.77 -15.94 -37.70
CA LEU A 159 4.78 -16.94 -38.06
C LEU A 159 4.37 -17.74 -39.30
N ARG A 160 3.08 -17.99 -39.48
CA ARG A 160 2.56 -18.72 -40.64
C ARG A 160 2.64 -17.90 -41.91
N SER A 161 2.26 -16.62 -41.89
CA SER A 161 2.40 -15.72 -43.04
C SER A 161 3.85 -15.50 -43.46
N ALA A 162 4.77 -15.38 -42.49
CA ALA A 162 6.21 -15.29 -42.76
C ALA A 162 6.76 -16.57 -43.41
N LYS A 163 6.23 -17.74 -43.04
CA LYS A 163 6.63 -19.02 -43.65
C LYS A 163 6.11 -19.16 -45.08
N THR A 164 4.91 -18.66 -45.38
CA THR A 164 4.35 -18.71 -46.75
C THR A 164 5.04 -17.71 -47.70
N SER A 165 5.53 -16.56 -47.21
CA SER A 165 6.27 -15.60 -48.05
C SER A 165 7.67 -16.11 -48.43
N HIS A 166 8.27 -17.00 -47.63
CA HIS A 166 9.57 -17.62 -47.91
C HIS A 166 9.48 -18.82 -48.87
N LEU A 167 8.28 -19.29 -49.21
CA LEU A 167 8.03 -20.37 -50.18
C LEU A 167 7.71 -19.85 -51.60
N HIS A 168 7.55 -18.53 -51.75
CA HIS A 168 7.29 -17.86 -53.03
C HIS A 168 8.48 -17.03 -53.53
N HIS A 169 9.67 -17.24 -52.96
CA HIS A 169 10.94 -16.71 -53.45
C HIS A 169 11.92 -17.83 -53.76
#